data_AF-A0A837ZX69-F1
#
_entry.id   AF-A0A837ZX69-F1
#
_cell.length_a   1.000
_cell.length_b   1.000
_cell.length_c   1.000
_cell.angle_alpha   90.00
_cell.angle_beta   90.00
_cell.angle_gamma   90.00
#
_symmetry.space_group_name_H-M   'P 1'
#
loop_
_entity.id
_entity.type
_entity.pdbx_description
1 polymer ?
#
loop_
_entity_poly.entity_id
_entity_poly.type
_entity_poly.pdbx_seq_one_letter_code
_entity_poly.pdbx_strand_id
1 'polypeptide(L)'
;MPSNPTTKSQVQAYRFVLRRMQSALVRKDAVMLHDPLRTHNRATGVGVVIAALGLLGFLIFGILRPSPQPPNEGIVIGEGSGQVYVKTAATDEAPEMLIPTFNVSSARLLLMARQDGDGSQGGGDGSVEAVEPEVVPDDRLEGIERGRLHGIPDGPPLIPEEDQYVSDDWAVCDNIDFRNDLTPSEARAQAERETAVLAGVSDLGRELGGDEAILASGDDGNDYLIYRPREDPNRPSDMVRARVDLDEPSVETALKLDDHEPRSMSMGVLNAIPEVNPLEAPRIPDHGEPSELDLAGLRVGDVFVVHRADGEEFFVLLREGPQRVSKAVADMIRFEESLDADPIEPVKASQVAEVDQVHELDVDDYPAEVPTVLDPFQGHATMCLGWTVRGEGEDKDERTAVFVGNEMPLPEDEDGTPFRMLDVGQASPDGVRLDGFFMPPGHAAPVRAATSKDSFDSGPIYLISDHGLRYGIPDQETAAHLGVPEQRPAPDAIVRLLPTGSSLNQQDAMRTFDSVPVDPDAGSYEEDGEAG
;
A
#
# COMPACT_ATOMS: atom_id res chain seq x y z
N MET A 1 -34.63 18.32 -94.74
CA MET A 1 -35.86 18.40 -93.92
C MET A 1 -35.44 18.81 -92.52
N PRO A 2 -35.97 19.90 -91.94
CA PRO A 2 -35.54 20.34 -90.61
C PRO A 2 -36.05 19.35 -89.57
N SER A 3 -35.14 18.81 -88.74
CA SER A 3 -35.50 18.04 -87.56
C SER A 3 -36.11 19.00 -86.53
N ASN A 4 -37.43 19.02 -86.43
CA ASN A 4 -38.09 19.75 -85.33
C ASN A 4 -37.65 19.09 -84.01
N PRO A 5 -36.88 19.78 -83.15
CA PRO A 5 -36.52 19.21 -81.86
C PRO A 5 -37.80 19.02 -81.05
N THR A 6 -37.95 17.84 -80.44
CA THR A 6 -39.02 17.57 -79.49
C THR A 6 -39.01 18.66 -78.43
N THR A 7 -40.11 19.41 -78.37
CA THR A 7 -40.22 20.53 -77.43
C THR A 7 -40.31 19.99 -76.01
N LYS A 8 -39.80 20.75 -75.02
CA LYS A 8 -39.89 20.36 -73.60
C LYS A 8 -41.33 20.00 -73.20
N SER A 9 -42.32 20.69 -73.79
CA SER A 9 -43.74 20.42 -73.61
C SER A 9 -44.16 19.04 -74.13
N GLN A 10 -43.67 18.60 -75.29
CA GLN A 10 -43.95 17.25 -75.82
C GLN A 10 -43.35 16.15 -74.94
N VAL A 11 -42.13 16.32 -74.45
CA VAL A 11 -41.49 15.36 -73.53
C VAL A 11 -42.22 15.31 -72.18
N GLN A 12 -42.65 16.47 -71.66
CA GLN A 12 -43.45 16.54 -70.43
C GLN A 12 -44.82 15.89 -70.60
N ALA A 13 -45.50 16.13 -71.73
CA ALA A 13 -46.79 15.51 -72.03
C ALA A 13 -46.68 13.99 -72.15
N TYR A 14 -45.65 13.49 -72.83
CA TYR A 14 -45.39 12.05 -72.93
C TYR A 14 -45.10 11.41 -71.56
N ARG A 15 -44.24 12.05 -70.74
CA ARG A 15 -43.99 11.60 -69.36
C ARG A 15 -45.24 11.63 -68.49
N PHE A 16 -46.11 12.61 -68.67
CA PHE A 16 -47.37 12.69 -67.96
C PHE A 16 -48.31 11.54 -68.31
N VAL A 17 -48.45 11.20 -69.60
CA VAL A 17 -49.24 10.05 -70.06
C VAL A 17 -48.70 8.73 -69.51
N LEU A 18 -47.37 8.52 -69.56
CA LEU A 18 -46.76 7.32 -68.99
C LEU A 18 -46.99 7.19 -67.48
N ARG A 19 -46.87 8.28 -66.72
CA ARG A 19 -47.15 8.27 -65.27
C ARG A 19 -48.62 7.96 -64.97
N ARG A 20 -49.54 8.49 -65.77
CA ARG A 20 -50.96 8.22 -65.63
C ARG A 20 -51.29 6.75 -65.91
N MET A 21 -50.65 6.14 -66.91
CA MET A 21 -50.77 4.70 -67.19
C MET A 21 -50.21 3.84 -66.05
N GLN A 22 -49.04 4.17 -65.50
CA GLN A 22 -48.46 3.47 -64.36
C GLN A 22 -49.35 3.57 -63.10
N SER A 23 -49.90 4.75 -62.81
CA SER A 23 -50.82 4.94 -61.69
C SER A 23 -52.09 4.09 -61.85
N ALA A 24 -52.67 4.08 -63.05
CA ALA A 24 -53.87 3.29 -63.35
C ALA A 24 -53.63 1.78 -63.22
N LEU A 25 -52.43 1.30 -63.61
CA LEU A 25 -52.09 -0.12 -63.50
C LEU A 25 -51.89 -0.58 -62.05
N VAL A 26 -51.17 0.23 -61.24
CA VAL A 26 -50.80 -0.14 -59.86
C VAL A 26 -51.94 0.12 -58.87
N ARG A 27 -52.72 1.19 -59.06
CA ARG A 27 -53.74 1.63 -58.09
C ARG A 27 -55.18 1.56 -58.58
N LYS A 28 -55.40 1.16 -59.84
CA LYS A 28 -56.72 1.09 -60.49
C LYS A 28 -57.49 2.43 -60.50
N ASP A 29 -56.79 3.55 -60.31
CA ASP A 29 -57.33 4.91 -60.35
C ASP A 29 -56.40 5.84 -61.15
N ALA A 30 -56.99 6.67 -62.01
CA ALA A 30 -56.32 7.57 -62.93
C ALA A 30 -56.27 9.02 -62.44
N VAL A 31 -56.88 9.33 -61.29
CA VAL A 31 -56.90 10.67 -60.70
C VAL A 31 -55.69 10.88 -59.78
N MET A 32 -54.67 11.59 -60.28
CA MET A 32 -53.48 11.97 -59.49
C MET A 32 -53.79 13.18 -58.60
N LEU A 33 -54.50 13.00 -57.48
CA LEU A 33 -54.72 14.05 -56.48
C LEU A 33 -53.49 14.24 -55.56
N HIS A 34 -52.71 13.19 -55.31
CA HIS A 34 -51.41 13.23 -54.66
C HIS A 34 -50.46 12.25 -55.36
N ASP A 35 -49.18 12.58 -55.50
CA ASP A 35 -48.16 11.75 -56.18
C ASP A 35 -47.20 11.10 -55.15
N PRO A 36 -47.64 10.07 -54.40
CA PRO A 36 -46.83 9.46 -53.34
C PRO A 36 -45.64 8.68 -53.88
N LEU A 37 -45.66 8.22 -55.13
CA LEU A 37 -44.50 7.57 -55.77
C LEU A 37 -43.35 8.56 -55.95
N ARG A 38 -43.64 9.84 -56.21
CA ARG A 38 -42.63 10.90 -56.27
C ARG A 38 -42.02 11.20 -54.90
N THR A 39 -42.82 11.15 -53.83
CA THR A 39 -42.31 11.29 -52.45
C THR A 39 -41.44 10.09 -52.07
N HIS A 40 -41.87 8.87 -52.41
CA HIS A 40 -41.12 7.65 -52.13
C HIS A 40 -39.78 7.61 -52.89
N ASN A 41 -39.78 7.91 -54.20
CA ASN A 41 -38.55 7.97 -54.99
C ASN A 41 -37.59 9.09 -54.53
N ARG A 42 -38.12 10.23 -54.05
CA ARG A 42 -37.27 11.28 -53.46
C ARG A 42 -36.71 10.84 -52.11
N ALA A 43 -37.50 10.17 -51.28
CA ALA A 43 -37.06 9.62 -50.00
C ALA A 43 -35.97 8.54 -50.20
N THR A 44 -36.14 7.62 -51.16
CA THR A 44 -35.11 6.64 -51.54
C THR A 44 -33.86 7.32 -52.09
N GLY A 45 -34.02 8.33 -52.95
CA GLY A 45 -32.88 9.09 -53.49
C GLY A 45 -32.08 9.81 -52.40
N VAL A 46 -32.78 10.45 -51.44
CA VAL A 46 -32.14 11.06 -50.26
C VAL A 46 -31.47 10.00 -49.40
N GLY A 47 -32.11 8.85 -49.18
CA GLY A 47 -31.53 7.73 -48.44
C GLY A 47 -30.24 7.20 -49.07
N VAL A 48 -30.19 7.05 -50.39
CA VAL A 48 -28.97 6.65 -51.12
C VAL A 48 -27.87 7.69 -51.00
N VAL A 49 -28.20 8.99 -51.08
CA VAL A 49 -27.21 10.06 -50.90
C VAL A 49 -26.66 10.05 -49.48
N ILE A 50 -27.50 9.90 -48.46
CA ILE A 50 -27.07 9.80 -47.06
C ILE A 50 -26.20 8.55 -46.85
N ALA A 51 -26.59 7.39 -47.40
CA ALA A 51 -25.79 6.17 -47.31
C ALA A 51 -24.43 6.32 -48.01
N ALA A 52 -24.39 6.96 -49.18
CA ALA A 52 -23.15 7.24 -49.90
C ALA A 52 -22.24 8.21 -49.12
N LEU A 53 -22.82 9.24 -48.49
CA LEU A 53 -22.07 10.15 -47.61
C LEU A 53 -21.56 9.43 -46.35
N GLY A 54 -22.35 8.53 -45.78
CA GLY A 54 -21.93 7.68 -44.66
C GLY A 54 -20.75 6.78 -45.03
N LEU A 55 -20.84 6.07 -46.16
CA LEU A 55 -19.74 5.25 -46.69
C LEU A 55 -18.48 6.07 -46.98
N LEU A 56 -18.65 7.27 -47.56
CA LEU A 56 -17.53 8.19 -47.78
C LEU A 56 -16.90 8.64 -46.45
N GLY A 57 -17.73 8.90 -45.43
CA GLY A 57 -17.29 9.23 -44.08
C GLY A 57 -16.45 8.11 -43.46
N PHE A 58 -16.92 6.86 -43.52
CA PHE A 58 -16.16 5.70 -43.04
C PHE A 58 -14.87 5.47 -43.81
N LEU A 59 -14.87 5.69 -45.13
CA LEU A 59 -13.66 5.58 -45.95
C LEU A 59 -12.61 6.63 -45.58
N ILE A 60 -13.04 7.88 -45.38
CA ILE A 60 -12.15 8.95 -44.91
C ILE A 60 -11.62 8.62 -43.51
N PHE A 61 -12.48 8.14 -42.61
CA PHE A 61 -12.08 7.76 -41.26
C PHE A 61 -11.03 6.64 -41.26
N GLY A 62 -11.20 5.60 -42.07
CA GLY A 62 -10.23 4.51 -42.19
C GLY A 62 -8.87 4.94 -42.76
N ILE A 63 -8.84 5.96 -43.63
CA ILE A 63 -7.57 6.54 -44.13
C ILE A 63 -6.88 7.40 -43.05
N LEU A 64 -7.66 8.07 -42.20
CA LEU A 64 -7.13 8.93 -41.13
C LEU A 64 -6.58 8.15 -39.93
N ARG A 65 -7.03 6.91 -39.72
CA ARG A 65 -6.52 6.02 -38.66
C ARG A 65 -6.05 4.69 -39.26
N PRO A 66 -4.87 4.66 -39.91
CA PRO A 66 -4.28 3.41 -40.36
C PRO A 66 -3.95 2.50 -39.16
N SER A 67 -3.98 1.19 -39.39
CA SER A 67 -3.55 0.22 -38.38
C SER A 67 -2.10 0.47 -37.94
N PRO A 68 -1.78 0.29 -36.64
CA PRO A 68 -0.41 0.41 -36.15
C PRO A 68 0.54 -0.51 -36.91
N GLN A 69 1.76 -0.05 -37.17
CA GLN A 69 2.83 -0.87 -37.74
C GLN A 69 3.90 -1.09 -36.69
N PRO A 70 4.59 -2.24 -36.67
CA PRO A 70 5.66 -2.45 -35.71
C PRO A 70 6.78 -1.41 -35.92
N PRO A 71 7.34 -0.86 -34.82
CA PRO A 71 8.44 0.09 -34.89
C PRO A 71 9.68 -0.53 -35.54
N ASN A 72 10.71 0.25 -35.85
CA ASN A 72 11.96 -0.33 -36.37
C ASN A 72 12.72 -1.11 -35.28
N GLU A 73 12.73 -0.56 -34.07
CA GLU A 73 13.32 -1.11 -32.85
C GLU A 73 12.50 -0.60 -31.66
N GLY A 74 12.34 -1.41 -30.62
CA GLY A 74 11.57 -1.02 -29.42
C GLY A 74 10.76 -2.17 -28.83
N ILE A 75 9.73 -1.84 -28.06
CA ILE A 75 8.84 -2.80 -27.41
C ILE A 75 7.53 -2.87 -28.19
N VAL A 76 7.06 -4.09 -28.45
CA VAL A 76 5.81 -4.36 -29.17
C VAL A 76 4.95 -5.32 -28.37
N ILE A 77 3.66 -5.03 -28.27
CA ILE A 77 2.67 -5.94 -27.67
C ILE A 77 1.71 -6.39 -28.77
N GLY A 78 1.56 -7.71 -28.94
CA GLY A 78 0.57 -8.27 -29.85
C GLY A 78 -0.85 -8.00 -29.35
N GLU A 79 -1.69 -7.34 -30.16
CA GLU A 79 -3.04 -6.91 -29.75
C GLU A 79 -3.96 -8.09 -29.36
N GLY A 80 -3.92 -9.19 -30.11
CA GLY A 80 -4.76 -10.36 -29.88
C GLY A 80 -4.12 -11.39 -28.94
N SER A 81 -2.78 -11.50 -28.94
CA SER A 81 -2.07 -12.45 -28.08
C SER A 81 -1.68 -11.91 -26.71
N GLY A 82 -1.58 -10.58 -26.55
CA GLY A 82 -1.01 -9.94 -25.36
C GLY A 82 0.49 -10.19 -25.17
N GLN A 83 1.15 -10.89 -26.10
CA GLN A 83 2.56 -11.26 -25.96
C GLN A 83 3.44 -10.02 -26.14
N VAL A 84 4.35 -9.82 -25.18
CA VAL A 84 5.34 -8.75 -25.22
C VAL A 84 6.57 -9.22 -26.01
N TYR A 85 7.07 -8.36 -26.90
CA TYR A 85 8.26 -8.58 -27.70
C TYR A 85 9.20 -7.38 -27.61
N VAL A 86 10.50 -7.66 -27.59
CA VAL A 86 11.53 -6.67 -27.94
C VAL A 86 11.88 -6.86 -29.41
N LYS A 87 11.58 -5.85 -30.23
CA LYS A 87 11.94 -5.84 -31.65
C LYS A 87 13.34 -5.24 -31.83
N THR A 88 14.15 -5.94 -32.60
CA THR A 88 15.50 -5.51 -33.00
C THR A 88 15.53 -5.06 -34.46
N ALA A 89 16.33 -4.03 -34.73
CA ALA A 89 16.60 -3.60 -36.10
C ALA A 89 17.45 -4.64 -36.84
N ALA A 90 17.25 -4.73 -38.16
CA ALA A 90 18.14 -5.50 -39.02
C ALA A 90 19.52 -4.83 -39.10
N THR A 91 20.57 -5.62 -38.93
CA THR A 91 21.98 -5.22 -39.07
C THR A 91 22.62 -5.98 -40.24
N ASP A 92 23.85 -5.63 -40.60
CA ASP A 92 24.62 -6.38 -41.61
C ASP A 92 24.90 -7.84 -41.18
N GLU A 93 24.81 -8.12 -39.88
CA GLU A 93 25.15 -9.42 -39.27
C GLU A 93 23.91 -10.25 -38.89
N ALA A 94 22.75 -9.63 -38.69
CA ALA A 94 21.51 -10.30 -38.27
C ALA A 94 20.25 -9.63 -38.83
N PRO A 95 19.22 -10.40 -39.26
CA PRO A 95 17.94 -9.85 -39.70
C PRO A 95 17.15 -9.23 -38.54
N GLU A 96 16.09 -8.48 -38.85
CA GLU A 96 15.15 -8.02 -37.82
C GLU A 96 14.48 -9.22 -37.12
N MET A 97 14.36 -9.12 -35.80
CA MET A 97 13.86 -10.22 -34.96
C MET A 97 13.00 -9.69 -33.81
N LEU A 98 11.94 -10.44 -33.50
CA LEU A 98 11.12 -10.29 -32.30
C LEU A 98 11.60 -11.25 -31.21
N ILE A 99 12.03 -10.71 -30.07
CA ILE A 99 12.40 -11.50 -28.91
C ILE A 99 11.23 -11.50 -27.92
N PRO A 100 10.54 -12.63 -27.71
CA PRO A 100 9.45 -12.69 -26.74
C PRO A 100 9.95 -12.51 -25.31
N THR A 101 9.18 -11.80 -24.48
CA THR A 101 9.44 -11.63 -23.04
C THR A 101 8.23 -11.97 -22.19
N PHE A 102 8.42 -12.28 -20.90
CA PHE A 102 7.31 -12.59 -19.99
C PHE A 102 6.42 -11.40 -19.65
N ASN A 103 6.99 -10.20 -19.55
CA ASN A 103 6.29 -8.97 -19.16
C ASN A 103 7.02 -7.74 -19.76
N VAL A 104 6.37 -6.58 -19.62
CA VAL A 104 6.91 -5.28 -20.09
C VAL A 104 8.17 -4.89 -19.33
N SER A 105 8.23 -5.16 -18.02
CA SER A 105 9.40 -4.92 -17.16
C SER A 105 10.64 -5.62 -17.70
N SER A 106 10.50 -6.90 -18.07
CA SER A 106 11.54 -7.70 -18.71
C SER A 106 11.96 -7.14 -20.07
N ALA A 107 11.02 -6.65 -20.88
CA ALA A 107 11.32 -6.04 -22.18
C ALA A 107 12.13 -4.75 -22.04
N ARG A 108 11.75 -3.88 -21.09
CA ARG A 108 12.49 -2.64 -20.78
C ARG A 108 13.90 -2.93 -20.29
N LEU A 109 14.07 -3.88 -19.37
CA LEU A 109 15.38 -4.31 -18.87
C LEU A 109 16.24 -4.99 -19.94
N LEU A 110 15.63 -5.79 -20.81
CA LEU A 110 16.34 -6.43 -21.91
C LEU A 110 16.83 -5.40 -22.94
N LEU A 111 16.04 -4.35 -23.22
CA LEU A 111 16.47 -3.24 -24.06
C LEU A 111 17.64 -2.48 -23.43
N MET A 112 17.56 -2.15 -22.13
CA MET A 112 18.65 -1.52 -21.37
C MET A 112 19.96 -2.33 -21.50
N ALA A 113 19.89 -3.63 -21.21
CA ALA A 113 21.06 -4.53 -21.26
C ALA A 113 21.74 -4.59 -22.64
N ARG A 114 20.97 -4.36 -23.71
CA ARG A 114 21.49 -4.37 -25.08
C ARG A 114 22.11 -3.03 -25.48
N GLN A 115 21.55 -1.92 -25.00
CA GLN A 115 22.12 -0.58 -25.19
C GLN A 115 23.50 -0.47 -24.53
N ASP A 116 23.66 -1.07 -23.34
CA ASP A 116 24.96 -1.14 -22.64
C ASP A 116 25.97 -2.01 -23.39
N GLY A 117 25.51 -3.11 -23.99
CA GLY A 117 26.34 -4.06 -24.72
C GLY A 117 26.87 -3.56 -26.07
N ASP A 118 26.16 -2.65 -26.74
CA ASP A 118 26.51 -2.13 -28.07
C ASP A 118 27.57 -1.02 -28.06
N GLY A 119 28.16 -0.73 -26.89
CA GLY A 119 29.23 0.28 -26.75
C GLY A 119 28.76 1.73 -26.99
N SER A 120 27.46 1.93 -27.22
CA SER A 120 26.79 3.21 -27.11
C SER A 120 26.76 3.62 -25.64
N GLN A 121 27.89 4.11 -25.12
CA GLN A 121 27.87 5.06 -24.01
C GLN A 121 27.05 6.26 -24.48
N GLY A 122 25.75 6.20 -24.26
CA GLY A 122 24.85 7.35 -24.27
C GLY A 122 25.19 8.25 -23.09
N GLY A 123 26.41 8.80 -23.05
CA GLY A 123 26.80 9.92 -22.18
C GLY A 123 26.14 11.22 -22.64
N GLY A 124 24.84 11.16 -22.94
CA GLY A 124 23.99 12.31 -23.13
C GLY A 124 23.33 12.64 -21.81
N ASP A 125 23.42 13.90 -21.42
CA ASP A 125 22.65 14.60 -20.38
C ASP A 125 21.13 14.63 -20.70
N GLY A 126 20.61 13.57 -21.34
CA GLY A 126 19.21 13.38 -21.66
C GLY A 126 18.61 12.45 -20.62
N SER A 127 17.46 12.82 -20.08
CA SER A 127 16.64 11.95 -19.22
C SER A 127 16.53 10.56 -19.85
N VAL A 128 16.97 9.54 -19.12
CA VAL A 128 16.72 8.14 -19.44
C VAL A 128 15.21 7.94 -19.35
N GLU A 129 14.55 7.79 -20.51
CA GLU A 129 13.11 7.65 -20.59
C GLU A 129 12.75 6.21 -20.94
N ALA A 130 11.79 5.64 -20.21
CA ALA A 130 11.34 4.29 -20.45
C ALA A 130 10.66 4.18 -21.81
N VAL A 131 11.06 3.17 -22.59
CA VAL A 131 10.47 2.94 -23.90
C VAL A 131 9.00 2.53 -23.73
N GLU A 132 8.10 3.29 -24.36
CA GLU A 132 6.67 2.98 -24.41
C GLU A 132 6.40 1.80 -25.34
N PRO A 133 5.65 0.77 -24.89
CA PRO A 133 5.26 -0.34 -25.76
C PRO A 133 4.22 0.08 -26.81
N GLU A 134 4.45 -0.33 -28.07
CA GLU A 134 3.46 -0.15 -29.13
C GLU A 134 2.57 -1.39 -29.25
N VAL A 135 1.24 -1.19 -29.17
CA VAL A 135 0.27 -2.27 -29.41
C VAL A 135 0.06 -2.42 -30.92
N VAL A 136 0.33 -3.62 -31.43
CA VAL A 136 0.32 -3.92 -32.87
C VAL A 136 -0.49 -5.19 -33.14
N PRO A 137 -1.35 -5.20 -34.18
CA PRO A 137 -2.07 -6.40 -34.57
C PRO A 137 -1.13 -7.58 -34.91
N ASP A 138 -1.43 -8.79 -34.43
CA ASP A 138 -0.55 -9.95 -34.57
C ASP A 138 -0.24 -10.33 -36.04
N ASP A 139 -1.16 -10.05 -36.98
CA ASP A 139 -0.96 -10.30 -38.42
C ASP A 139 0.19 -9.46 -38.99
N ARG A 140 0.52 -8.33 -38.37
CA ARG A 140 1.67 -7.49 -38.71
C ARG A 140 3.00 -8.05 -38.22
N LEU A 141 2.98 -9.07 -37.35
CA LEU A 141 4.17 -9.67 -36.72
C LEU A 141 4.56 -11.02 -37.35
N GLU A 142 3.70 -11.63 -38.18
CA GLU A 142 3.90 -12.98 -38.73
C GLU A 142 5.16 -13.14 -39.60
N GLY A 143 5.60 -12.07 -40.27
CA GLY A 143 6.74 -12.09 -41.20
C GLY A 143 8.10 -11.84 -40.55
N ILE A 144 8.16 -11.58 -39.25
CA ILE A 144 9.39 -11.23 -38.53
C ILE A 144 9.93 -12.47 -37.81
N GLU A 145 11.24 -12.72 -37.88
CA GLU A 145 11.87 -13.86 -37.21
C GLU A 145 11.71 -13.77 -35.69
N ARG A 146 11.65 -14.93 -35.02
CA ARG A 146 11.44 -15.00 -33.56
C ARG A 146 12.67 -15.55 -32.84
N GLY A 147 13.05 -14.89 -31.76
CA GLY A 147 14.08 -15.32 -30.82
C GLY A 147 13.56 -16.30 -29.77
N ARG A 148 14.42 -16.64 -28.80
CA ARG A 148 14.02 -17.41 -27.60
C ARG A 148 13.23 -16.53 -26.63
N LEU A 149 12.50 -17.13 -25.70
CA LEU A 149 11.81 -16.40 -24.65
C LEU A 149 12.82 -15.89 -23.62
N HIS A 150 12.76 -14.59 -23.30
CA HIS A 150 13.61 -13.94 -22.30
C HIS A 150 12.80 -13.38 -21.14
N GLY A 151 13.47 -12.99 -20.07
CA GLY A 151 12.89 -12.16 -19.02
C GLY A 151 12.79 -12.81 -17.65
N ILE A 152 12.08 -12.11 -16.78
CA ILE A 152 11.81 -12.48 -15.39
C ILE A 152 10.37 -13.02 -15.32
N PRO A 153 10.16 -14.34 -15.15
CA PRO A 153 8.84 -14.96 -15.26
C PRO A 153 7.77 -14.38 -14.32
N ASP A 154 8.15 -14.08 -13.08
CA ASP A 154 7.30 -13.53 -12.02
C ASP A 154 7.37 -12.00 -11.93
N GLY A 155 7.97 -11.33 -12.91
CA GLY A 155 8.08 -9.87 -12.93
C GLY A 155 6.71 -9.18 -12.85
N PRO A 156 6.67 -7.94 -12.37
CA PRO A 156 5.42 -7.27 -12.02
C PRO A 156 4.52 -7.11 -13.25
N PRO A 157 3.21 -7.36 -13.10
CA PRO A 157 2.25 -7.27 -14.21
C PRO A 157 1.97 -5.81 -14.61
N LEU A 158 2.00 -4.90 -13.63
CA LEU A 158 1.81 -3.47 -13.80
C LEU A 158 3.13 -2.74 -13.52
N ILE A 159 3.53 -1.88 -14.45
CA ILE A 159 4.44 -0.77 -14.15
C ILE A 159 3.57 0.48 -14.10
N PRO A 160 3.47 1.15 -12.93
CA PRO A 160 2.52 2.24 -12.76
C PRO A 160 2.96 3.51 -13.49
N GLU A 161 1.98 4.26 -14.00
CA GLU A 161 2.11 5.69 -14.29
C GLU A 161 1.99 6.52 -13.00
N GLU A 162 2.35 7.81 -13.01
CA GLU A 162 2.37 8.66 -11.80
C GLU A 162 1.03 8.76 -11.08
N ASP A 163 -0.09 8.73 -11.81
CA ASP A 163 -1.45 8.76 -11.25
C ASP A 163 -1.88 7.41 -10.64
N GLN A 164 -1.12 6.35 -10.91
CA GLN A 164 -1.29 5.02 -10.33
C GLN A 164 -0.40 4.80 -9.11
N TYR A 165 0.35 5.81 -8.66
CA TYR A 165 1.19 5.71 -7.45
C TYR A 165 0.30 5.87 -6.22
N VAL A 166 0.36 4.90 -5.31
CA VAL A 166 -0.27 5.04 -4.00
C VAL A 166 0.34 6.19 -3.19
N SER A 167 -0.42 6.74 -2.23
CA SER A 167 0.13 7.69 -1.26
C SER A 167 1.25 7.06 -0.42
N ASP A 168 1.93 7.91 0.33
CA ASP A 168 2.91 7.56 1.36
C ASP A 168 2.27 7.02 2.65
N ASP A 169 0.97 6.75 2.65
CA ASP A 169 0.27 6.16 3.79
C ASP A 169 0.42 4.63 3.77
N TRP A 170 1.07 4.10 4.80
CA TRP A 170 1.27 2.67 5.00
C TRP A 170 0.71 2.26 6.35
N ALA A 171 0.12 1.07 6.42
CA ALA A 171 -0.28 0.49 7.69
C ALA A 171 0.03 -0.99 7.76
N VAL A 172 0.31 -1.46 8.97
CA VAL A 172 0.25 -2.88 9.33
C VAL A 172 -0.78 -3.04 10.43
N CYS A 173 -1.73 -3.95 10.22
CA CYS A 173 -2.89 -4.13 11.09
C CYS A 173 -2.97 -5.57 11.58
N ASP A 174 -3.38 -5.71 12.84
CA ASP A 174 -3.84 -6.96 13.41
C ASP A 174 -5.32 -6.83 13.77
N ASN A 175 -6.13 -7.71 13.22
CA ASN A 175 -7.54 -7.86 13.53
C ASN A 175 -7.77 -9.15 14.32
N ILE A 176 -8.62 -9.07 15.33
CA ILE A 176 -9.13 -10.25 16.03
C ILE A 176 -10.53 -10.48 15.50
N ASP A 177 -10.69 -11.43 14.58
CA ASP A 177 -11.99 -11.84 14.08
C ASP A 177 -12.68 -12.75 15.09
N PHE A 178 -13.92 -12.40 15.42
CA PHE A 178 -14.75 -13.19 16.30
C PHE A 178 -16.23 -12.97 16.03
N ARG A 179 -17.01 -13.98 16.40
CA ARG A 179 -18.46 -13.92 16.27
C ARG A 179 -19.10 -13.10 17.38
N ASN A 180 -19.77 -12.01 16.99
CA ASN A 180 -20.48 -11.11 17.90
C ASN A 180 -21.73 -11.70 18.58
N ASP A 181 -22.21 -12.87 18.14
CA ASP A 181 -23.38 -13.54 18.73
C ASP A 181 -23.04 -14.51 19.87
N LEU A 182 -21.75 -14.65 20.20
CA LEU A 182 -21.24 -15.52 21.26
C LEU A 182 -21.11 -14.80 22.61
N THR A 183 -20.99 -15.59 23.69
CA THR A 183 -20.56 -15.00 24.98
C THR A 183 -19.10 -14.53 24.90
N PRO A 184 -18.66 -13.56 25.71
CA PRO A 184 -17.27 -13.06 25.66
C PRO A 184 -16.21 -14.17 25.79
N SER A 185 -16.45 -15.18 26.63
CA SER A 185 -15.53 -16.32 26.78
C SER A 185 -15.49 -17.22 25.54
N GLU A 186 -16.62 -17.40 24.86
CA GLU A 186 -16.69 -18.22 23.64
C GLU A 186 -16.11 -17.46 22.43
N ALA A 187 -16.34 -16.15 22.36
CA ALA A 187 -15.74 -15.26 21.37
C ALA A 187 -14.21 -15.29 21.50
N ARG A 188 -13.67 -15.19 22.73
CA ARG A 188 -12.24 -15.32 23.01
C ARG A 188 -11.66 -16.67 22.57
N ALA A 189 -12.35 -17.76 22.88
CA ALA A 189 -11.86 -19.10 22.56
C ALA A 189 -11.87 -19.43 21.05
N GLN A 190 -12.64 -18.70 20.25
CA GLN A 190 -12.78 -18.88 18.80
C GLN A 190 -12.18 -17.71 18.02
N ALA A 191 -11.53 -16.77 18.70
CA ALA A 191 -10.96 -15.60 18.08
C ALA A 191 -9.80 -16.02 17.16
N GLU A 192 -9.87 -15.60 15.91
CA GLU A 192 -8.80 -15.80 14.93
C GLU A 192 -8.10 -14.47 14.69
N ARG A 193 -6.77 -14.49 14.64
CA ARG A 193 -5.98 -13.31 14.37
C ARG A 193 -5.71 -13.24 12.87
N GLU A 194 -5.96 -12.08 12.29
CA GLU A 194 -5.66 -11.77 10.90
C GLU A 194 -4.72 -10.56 10.84
N THR A 195 -3.56 -10.74 10.20
CA THR A 195 -2.53 -9.71 10.03
C THR A 195 -2.52 -9.22 8.59
N ALA A 196 -2.57 -7.92 8.34
CA ALA A 196 -2.42 -7.40 6.98
C ALA A 196 -1.60 -6.13 6.86
N VAL A 197 -1.10 -5.90 5.65
CA VAL A 197 -0.49 -4.64 5.24
C VAL A 197 -1.46 -3.87 4.33
N LEU A 198 -1.68 -2.60 4.64
CA LEU A 198 -2.49 -1.69 3.84
C LEU A 198 -1.57 -0.62 3.22
N ALA A 199 -1.60 -0.49 1.90
CA ALA A 199 -0.80 0.48 1.15
C ALA A 199 -1.71 1.52 0.49
N GLY A 200 -1.43 2.81 0.71
CA GLY A 200 -2.22 3.92 0.17
C GLY A 200 -3.54 4.16 0.91
N VAL A 201 -3.66 3.73 2.17
CA VAL A 201 -4.87 3.90 2.99
C VAL A 201 -4.59 4.91 4.10
N SER A 202 -5.21 6.10 4.00
CA SER A 202 -5.00 7.20 4.93
C SER A 202 -5.99 7.23 6.10
N ASP A 203 -7.22 6.74 5.90
CA ASP A 203 -8.23 6.68 6.96
C ASP A 203 -8.18 5.31 7.67
N LEU A 204 -7.45 5.27 8.78
CA LEU A 204 -7.31 4.09 9.63
C LEU A 204 -8.25 4.14 10.84
N GLY A 205 -9.16 5.12 10.90
CA GLY A 205 -10.10 5.30 12.00
C GLY A 205 -9.56 6.12 13.17
N ARG A 206 -9.85 5.66 14.41
CA ARG A 206 -9.58 6.44 15.63
C ARG A 206 -8.15 6.22 16.10
N GLU A 207 -7.36 7.29 16.20
CA GLU A 207 -6.04 7.25 16.84
C GLU A 207 -6.16 6.86 18.33
N LEU A 208 -5.22 6.06 18.83
CA LEU A 208 -5.11 5.67 20.22
C LEU A 208 -4.87 6.92 21.10
N GLY A 209 -5.67 7.04 22.17
CA GLY A 209 -5.57 8.13 23.14
C GLY A 209 -4.23 8.13 23.85
N GLY A 210 -3.80 9.30 24.35
CA GLY A 210 -2.54 9.41 25.10
C GLY A 210 -2.55 8.72 26.46
N ASP A 211 -3.73 8.43 27.00
CA ASP A 211 -4.00 7.71 28.24
C ASP A 211 -4.52 6.28 27.99
N GLU A 212 -4.47 5.79 26.76
CA GLU A 212 -4.89 4.45 26.37
C GLU A 212 -3.67 3.58 26.03
N ALA A 213 -3.80 2.27 26.19
CA ALA A 213 -2.78 1.30 25.83
C ALA A 213 -3.39 0.02 25.26
N ILE A 214 -2.54 -0.77 24.61
CA ILE A 214 -2.87 -2.11 24.13
C ILE A 214 -1.92 -3.09 24.82
N LEU A 215 -2.49 -4.07 25.52
CA LEU A 215 -1.76 -5.20 26.09
C LEU A 215 -1.82 -6.36 25.08
N ALA A 216 -0.66 -6.80 24.62
CA ALA A 216 -0.52 -7.78 23.55
C ALA A 216 0.45 -8.90 23.93
N SER A 217 0.16 -10.12 23.50
CA SER A 217 1.06 -11.27 23.59
C SER A 217 1.59 -11.61 22.21
N GLY A 218 2.91 -11.61 22.07
CA GLY A 218 3.59 -11.92 20.81
C GLY A 218 3.71 -13.41 20.55
N ASP A 219 3.92 -13.79 19.29
CA ASP A 219 4.20 -15.18 18.91
C ASP A 219 5.52 -15.73 19.51
N ASP A 220 6.35 -14.84 20.07
CA ASP A 220 7.56 -15.17 20.81
C ASP A 220 7.30 -15.58 22.27
N GLY A 221 6.04 -15.48 22.73
CA GLY A 221 5.60 -15.83 24.07
C GLY A 221 5.85 -14.75 25.13
N ASN A 222 6.23 -13.53 24.73
CA ASN A 222 6.37 -12.39 25.63
C ASN A 222 5.13 -11.49 25.56
N ASP A 223 4.83 -10.83 26.67
CA ASP A 223 3.79 -9.82 26.74
C ASP A 223 4.37 -8.42 26.59
N TYR A 224 3.59 -7.56 25.94
CA TYR A 224 3.99 -6.23 25.52
C TYR A 224 2.88 -5.22 25.82
N LEU A 225 3.28 -4.05 26.30
CA LEU A 225 2.43 -2.88 26.40
C LEU A 225 2.77 -1.91 25.27
N ILE A 226 1.77 -1.52 24.49
CA ILE A 226 1.86 -0.52 23.43
C ILE A 226 1.16 0.73 23.92
N TYR A 227 1.90 1.83 24.02
CA TYR A 227 1.41 3.08 24.64
C TYR A 227 2.19 4.28 24.12
N ARG A 228 1.68 5.48 24.46
CA ARG A 228 2.37 6.75 24.24
C ARG A 228 3.25 7.07 25.46
N PRO A 229 4.58 7.13 25.30
CA PRO A 229 5.45 7.58 26.39
C PRO A 229 5.27 9.08 26.60
N ARG A 230 5.96 9.66 27.58
CA ARG A 230 5.98 11.12 27.75
C ARG A 230 6.51 11.79 26.48
N GLU A 231 5.94 12.93 26.11
CA GLU A 231 6.30 13.66 24.88
C GLU A 231 7.80 13.98 24.85
N ASP A 232 8.48 13.45 23.84
CA ASP A 232 9.89 13.73 23.52
C ASP A 232 9.94 14.36 22.12
N PRO A 233 10.28 15.65 22.01
CA PRO A 233 10.30 16.35 20.72
C PRO A 233 11.36 15.81 19.74
N ASN A 234 12.25 14.91 20.18
CA ASN A 234 13.27 14.30 19.33
C ASN A 234 12.89 12.88 18.87
N ARG A 235 11.70 12.37 19.23
CA ARG A 235 11.27 11.02 18.87
C ARG A 235 10.46 11.02 17.57
N PRO A 236 10.80 10.16 16.59
CA PRO A 236 10.07 10.08 15.31
C PRO A 236 8.70 9.40 15.43
N SER A 237 8.47 8.62 16.50
CA SER A 237 7.22 7.89 16.74
C SER A 237 6.54 8.36 18.03
N ASP A 238 5.24 8.59 17.95
CA ASP A 238 4.39 8.92 19.11
C ASP A 238 4.07 7.69 19.99
N MET A 239 4.44 6.49 19.55
CA MET A 239 4.09 5.22 20.18
C MET A 239 5.32 4.35 20.35
N VAL A 240 5.35 3.61 21.46
CA VAL A 240 6.39 2.63 21.78
C VAL A 240 5.77 1.32 22.20
N ARG A 241 6.59 0.28 22.15
CA ARG A 241 6.32 -1.04 22.71
C ARG A 241 7.33 -1.32 23.81
N ALA A 242 6.86 -1.73 24.98
CA ALA A 242 7.73 -2.20 26.06
C ALA A 242 7.32 -3.60 26.47
N ARG A 243 8.30 -4.47 26.74
CA ARG A 243 8.02 -5.79 27.32
C ARG A 243 7.48 -5.62 28.75
N VAL A 244 6.46 -6.39 29.11
CA VAL A 244 5.91 -6.48 30.46
C VAL A 244 5.95 -7.93 30.93
N ASP A 245 6.17 -8.12 32.24
CA ASP A 245 6.07 -9.43 32.86
C ASP A 245 4.83 -9.44 33.75
N LEU A 246 3.79 -10.18 33.33
CA LEU A 246 2.53 -10.28 34.06
C LEU A 246 2.63 -11.18 35.29
N ASP A 247 3.70 -11.95 35.43
CA ASP A 247 3.98 -12.72 36.65
C ASP A 247 4.65 -11.86 37.74
N GLU A 248 5.07 -10.63 37.42
CA GLU A 248 5.70 -9.69 38.35
C GLU A 248 4.65 -8.77 39.00
N PRO A 249 4.28 -8.99 40.28
CA PRO A 249 3.17 -8.27 40.90
C PRO A 249 3.41 -6.77 41.03
N SER A 250 4.68 -6.34 41.10
CA SER A 250 5.04 -4.91 41.19
C SER A 250 4.67 -4.16 39.92
N VAL A 251 4.81 -4.80 38.76
CA VAL A 251 4.45 -4.25 37.44
C VAL A 251 2.96 -4.38 37.19
N GLU A 252 2.40 -5.58 37.38
CA GLU A 252 0.98 -5.87 37.15
C GLU A 252 0.07 -4.95 37.97
N THR A 253 0.35 -4.80 39.28
CA THR A 253 -0.46 -3.96 40.18
C THR A 253 -0.27 -2.47 39.90
N ALA A 254 0.96 -2.02 39.64
CA ALA A 254 1.24 -0.60 39.39
C ALA A 254 0.60 -0.10 38.09
N LEU A 255 0.58 -0.95 37.05
CA LEU A 255 -0.05 -0.64 35.77
C LEU A 255 -1.52 -1.09 35.68
N LYS A 256 -2.05 -1.76 36.71
CA LYS A 256 -3.43 -2.29 36.78
C LYS A 256 -3.75 -3.24 35.63
N LEU A 257 -2.87 -4.20 35.40
CA LEU A 257 -3.01 -5.18 34.31
C LEU A 257 -3.75 -6.46 34.74
N ASP A 258 -4.08 -6.59 36.02
CA ASP A 258 -4.64 -7.80 36.65
C ASP A 258 -6.00 -8.26 36.07
N ASP A 259 -6.81 -7.32 35.61
CA ASP A 259 -8.11 -7.60 34.99
C ASP A 259 -8.05 -7.67 33.43
N HIS A 260 -6.85 -7.66 32.84
CA HIS A 260 -6.66 -7.60 31.38
C HIS A 260 -5.96 -8.83 30.82
N GLU A 261 -6.62 -9.53 29.89
CA GLU A 261 -5.99 -10.60 29.11
C GLU A 261 -5.28 -10.01 27.87
N PRO A 262 -3.99 -10.29 27.65
CA PRO A 262 -3.28 -9.85 26.46
C PRO A 262 -3.96 -10.35 25.17
N ARG A 263 -4.13 -9.46 24.19
CA ARG A 263 -4.58 -9.87 22.85
C ARG A 263 -3.44 -10.55 22.12
N SER A 264 -3.74 -11.60 21.35
CA SER A 264 -2.71 -12.20 20.51
C SER A 264 -2.30 -11.23 19.39
N MET A 265 -1.00 -11.09 19.13
CA MET A 265 -0.48 -10.16 18.14
C MET A 265 0.69 -10.75 17.35
N SER A 266 0.74 -10.44 16.05
CA SER A 266 1.82 -10.85 15.17
C SER A 266 3.12 -10.13 15.52
N MET A 267 4.24 -10.84 15.39
CA MET A 267 5.55 -10.19 15.49
C MET A 267 5.79 -9.17 14.37
N GLY A 268 5.05 -9.24 13.26
CA GLY A 268 5.10 -8.25 12.19
C GLY A 268 4.66 -6.86 12.64
N VAL A 269 3.51 -6.77 13.32
CA VAL A 269 3.02 -5.51 13.91
C VAL A 269 3.91 -5.06 15.07
N LEU A 270 4.23 -5.98 16.00
CA LEU A 270 5.02 -5.64 17.19
C LEU A 270 6.42 -5.09 16.84
N ASN A 271 7.10 -5.68 15.84
CA ASN A 271 8.43 -5.23 15.42
C ASN A 271 8.40 -3.94 14.59
N ALA A 272 7.23 -3.55 14.06
CA ALA A 272 7.07 -2.26 13.39
C ALA A 272 6.97 -1.09 14.39
N ILE A 273 6.65 -1.38 15.65
CA ILE A 273 6.62 -0.39 16.73
C ILE A 273 8.01 -0.33 17.40
N PRO A 274 8.59 0.86 17.59
CA PRO A 274 9.85 1.02 18.31
C PRO A 274 9.80 0.39 19.71
N GLU A 275 10.77 -0.48 20.00
CA GLU A 275 10.92 -1.12 21.30
C GLU A 275 11.72 -0.23 22.26
N VAL A 276 11.21 -0.07 23.48
CA VAL A 276 11.90 0.58 24.60
C VAL A 276 12.25 -0.44 25.68
N ASN A 277 12.96 -0.02 26.72
CA ASN A 277 13.30 -0.89 27.85
C ASN A 277 12.04 -1.57 28.44
N PRO A 278 12.17 -2.82 28.94
CA PRO A 278 11.09 -3.48 29.66
C PRO A 278 10.56 -2.62 30.81
N LEU A 279 9.25 -2.68 31.05
CA LEU A 279 8.64 -2.04 32.22
C LEU A 279 8.86 -2.94 33.43
N GLU A 280 9.79 -2.55 34.28
CA GLU A 280 10.14 -3.23 35.53
C GLU A 280 10.36 -2.19 36.63
N ALA A 281 10.32 -2.60 37.90
CA ALA A 281 10.69 -1.69 38.99
C ALA A 281 12.17 -1.26 38.81
N PRO A 282 12.46 0.05 38.70
CA PRO A 282 13.83 0.50 38.45
C PRO A 282 14.72 0.15 39.63
N ARG A 283 15.92 -0.37 39.34
CA ARG A 283 16.88 -0.73 40.38
C ARG A 283 17.51 0.50 40.99
N ILE A 284 17.33 0.67 42.30
CA ILE A 284 17.88 1.80 43.05
C ILE A 284 19.10 1.33 43.84
N PRO A 285 20.32 1.81 43.52
CA PRO A 285 21.50 1.52 44.32
C PRO A 285 21.35 2.00 45.76
N ASP A 286 21.93 1.27 46.71
CA ASP A 286 21.94 1.63 48.14
C ASP A 286 20.53 1.78 48.76
N HIS A 287 19.53 1.08 48.21
CA HIS A 287 18.15 1.08 48.71
C HIS A 287 18.08 0.80 50.23
N GLY A 288 17.35 1.65 50.96
CA GLY A 288 17.17 1.58 52.40
C GLY A 288 18.31 2.18 53.24
N GLU A 289 19.43 2.60 52.61
CA GLU A 289 20.50 3.33 53.32
C GLU A 289 20.05 4.74 53.74
N PRO A 290 20.59 5.29 54.85
CA PRO A 290 20.33 6.66 55.23
C PRO A 290 20.81 7.64 54.16
N SER A 291 19.97 8.62 53.80
CA SER A 291 20.39 9.72 52.92
C SER A 291 21.16 10.78 53.69
N GLU A 292 22.16 11.40 53.06
CA GLU A 292 22.81 12.62 53.59
C GLU A 292 21.93 13.86 53.37
N LEU A 293 20.90 13.75 52.53
CA LEU A 293 19.93 14.79 52.24
C LEU A 293 18.85 14.76 53.33
N ASP A 294 18.73 15.83 54.12
CA ASP A 294 17.72 15.96 55.19
C ASP A 294 16.32 16.24 54.63
N LEU A 295 15.79 15.28 53.86
CA LEU A 295 14.46 15.32 53.27
C LEU A 295 13.50 14.50 54.13
N ALA A 296 13.01 15.10 55.22
CA ALA A 296 11.97 14.53 56.08
C ALA A 296 12.31 13.16 56.71
N GLY A 297 13.60 12.81 56.82
CA GLY A 297 14.05 11.52 57.35
C GLY A 297 13.88 10.34 56.39
N LEU A 298 13.64 10.62 55.10
CA LEU A 298 13.58 9.63 54.03
C LEU A 298 14.96 8.98 53.80
N ARG A 299 14.92 7.74 53.34
CA ARG A 299 16.05 6.90 52.95
C ARG A 299 16.19 6.86 51.44
N VAL A 300 17.37 6.43 50.98
CA VAL A 300 17.56 6.16 49.56
C VAL A 300 16.57 5.07 49.12
N GLY A 301 15.82 5.35 48.06
CA GLY A 301 14.74 4.49 47.56
C GLY A 301 13.34 4.88 47.99
N ASP A 302 13.19 5.70 49.04
CA ASP A 302 11.87 6.10 49.49
C ASP A 302 11.20 6.98 48.43
N VAL A 303 9.95 6.63 48.11
CA VAL A 303 9.07 7.41 47.25
C VAL A 303 8.29 8.40 48.11
N PHE A 304 8.24 9.66 47.66
CA PHE A 304 7.52 10.73 48.34
C PHE A 304 6.72 11.59 47.36
N VAL A 305 5.71 12.29 47.88
CA VAL A 305 4.80 13.13 47.08
C VAL A 305 4.96 14.60 47.45
N VAL A 306 4.93 15.47 46.44
CA VAL A 306 4.91 16.93 46.61
C VAL A 306 3.59 17.45 46.06
N HIS A 307 2.78 18.05 46.93
CA HIS A 307 1.55 18.72 46.50
C HIS A 307 1.87 20.13 46.00
N ARG A 308 1.46 20.42 44.77
CA ARG A 308 1.52 21.74 44.14
C ARG A 308 0.12 22.26 43.82
N ALA A 309 0.05 23.48 43.31
CA ALA A 309 -1.23 24.10 42.94
C ALA A 309 -1.89 23.41 41.73
N ASP A 310 -1.07 22.78 40.89
CA ASP A 310 -1.43 22.11 39.64
C ASP A 310 -1.57 20.57 39.76
N GLY A 311 -1.22 19.98 40.91
CA GLY A 311 -1.39 18.54 41.15
C GLY A 311 -0.39 17.97 42.14
N GLU A 312 -0.23 16.65 42.07
CA GLU A 312 0.74 15.88 42.85
C GLU A 312 1.93 15.54 41.96
N GLU A 313 3.15 15.67 42.49
CA GLU A 313 4.37 15.21 41.83
C GLU A 313 5.02 14.13 42.68
N PHE A 314 5.38 13.01 42.05
CA PHE A 314 6.04 11.89 42.70
C PHE A 314 7.55 11.98 42.48
N PHE A 315 8.30 11.67 43.53
CA PHE A 315 9.75 11.64 43.51
C PHE A 315 10.24 10.38 44.21
N VAL A 316 11.40 9.90 43.78
CA VAL A 316 12.19 8.91 44.50
C VAL A 316 13.46 9.58 45.00
N LEU A 317 13.83 9.32 46.25
CA LEU A 317 15.08 9.82 46.81
C LEU A 317 16.25 8.93 46.39
N LEU A 318 17.18 9.47 45.61
CA LEU A 318 18.45 8.81 45.29
C LEU A 318 19.58 9.36 46.17
N ARG A 319 20.76 8.76 46.04
CA ARG A 319 21.94 9.12 46.85
C ARG A 319 22.35 10.59 46.67
N GLU A 320 22.37 11.05 45.41
CA GLU A 320 22.86 12.39 45.04
C GLU A 320 21.73 13.44 44.96
N GLY A 321 20.46 13.02 44.98
CA GLY A 321 19.32 13.94 44.90
C GLY A 321 17.98 13.22 44.67
N PRO A 322 16.86 13.92 44.77
CA PRO A 322 15.57 13.38 44.35
C PRO A 322 15.44 13.40 42.82
N GLN A 323 14.83 12.36 42.25
CA GLN A 323 14.43 12.31 40.85
C GLN A 323 12.91 12.26 40.74
N ARG A 324 12.34 13.06 39.83
CA ARG A 324 10.91 13.03 39.53
C ARG A 324 10.58 11.76 38.75
N VAL A 325 9.49 11.08 39.13
CA VAL A 325 9.02 9.86 38.48
C VAL A 325 7.53 9.94 38.16
N SER A 326 7.04 9.09 37.26
CA SER A 326 5.60 8.97 37.01
C SER A 326 4.92 8.23 38.18
N LYS A 327 3.59 8.34 38.25
CA LYS A 327 2.82 7.61 39.25
C LYS A 327 3.00 6.09 39.13
N ALA A 328 3.04 5.57 37.91
CA ALA A 328 3.27 4.15 37.65
C ALA A 328 4.64 3.71 38.19
N VAL A 329 5.71 4.47 37.91
CA VAL A 329 7.06 4.16 38.41
C VAL A 329 7.13 4.24 39.95
N ALA A 330 6.49 5.24 40.54
CA ALA A 330 6.40 5.39 42.00
C ALA A 330 5.71 4.17 42.64
N ASP A 331 4.62 3.68 42.06
CA ASP A 331 3.91 2.49 42.54
C ASP A 331 4.73 1.21 42.30
N MET A 332 5.41 1.06 41.14
CA MET A 332 6.30 -0.07 40.88
C MET A 332 7.41 -0.20 41.93
N ILE A 333 8.11 0.91 42.25
CA ILE A 333 9.17 0.93 43.28
C ILE A 333 8.61 0.49 44.64
N ARG A 334 7.42 0.96 45.00
CA ARG A 334 6.80 0.65 46.30
C ARG A 334 6.33 -0.80 46.37
N PHE A 335 5.72 -1.29 45.29
CA PHE A 335 5.15 -2.62 45.20
C PHE A 335 6.20 -3.72 45.07
N GLU A 336 7.39 -3.39 44.56
CA GLU A 336 8.56 -4.27 44.58
C GLU A 336 8.95 -4.67 46.02
N GLU A 337 8.85 -3.74 46.97
CA GLU A 337 9.14 -3.99 48.39
C GLU A 337 7.94 -4.62 49.10
N SER A 338 6.73 -4.08 48.89
CA SER A 338 5.50 -4.59 49.47
C SER A 338 4.24 -4.08 48.76
N LEU A 339 3.34 -5.00 48.39
CA LEU A 339 2.00 -4.65 47.90
C LEU A 339 1.11 -3.98 48.96
N ASP A 340 1.44 -4.12 50.25
CA ASP A 340 0.76 -3.46 51.38
C ASP A 340 1.46 -2.14 51.79
N ALA A 341 2.10 -1.45 50.84
CA ALA A 341 2.90 -0.26 51.13
C ALA A 341 2.12 0.84 51.87
N ASP A 342 2.76 1.42 52.89
CA ASP A 342 2.25 2.57 53.64
C ASP A 342 1.98 3.78 52.71
N PRO A 343 1.05 4.68 53.05
CA PRO A 343 0.79 5.89 52.27
C PRO A 343 2.07 6.69 51.96
N ILE A 344 2.15 7.23 50.75
CA ILE A 344 3.30 8.03 50.30
C ILE A 344 3.44 9.27 51.21
N GLU A 345 4.63 9.44 51.80
CA GLU A 345 4.89 10.56 52.72
C GLU A 345 4.90 11.90 51.95
N PRO A 346 4.14 12.92 52.40
CA PRO A 346 4.14 14.23 51.77
C PRO A 346 5.35 15.07 52.19
N VAL A 347 6.14 15.53 51.21
CA VAL A 347 7.26 16.46 51.42
C VAL A 347 6.90 17.85 50.92
N LYS A 348 7.31 18.89 51.65
CA LYS A 348 7.04 20.27 51.25
C LYS A 348 7.89 20.64 50.03
N ALA A 349 7.27 21.32 49.07
CA ALA A 349 7.97 21.84 47.89
C ALA A 349 9.21 22.70 48.22
N SER A 350 9.19 23.42 49.36
CA SER A 350 10.35 24.21 49.79
C SER A 350 11.57 23.37 50.16
N GLN A 351 11.37 22.15 50.67
CA GLN A 351 12.48 21.26 51.04
C GLN A 351 13.09 20.62 49.79
N VAL A 352 12.26 20.22 48.83
CA VAL A 352 12.75 19.70 47.53
C VAL A 352 13.50 20.78 46.76
N ALA A 353 13.07 22.04 46.84
CA ALA A 353 13.74 23.17 46.19
C ALA A 353 15.11 23.52 46.81
N GLU A 354 15.44 23.00 47.98
CA GLU A 354 16.75 23.18 48.64
C GLU A 354 17.80 22.14 48.20
N VAL A 355 17.39 21.15 47.41
CA VAL A 355 18.25 20.05 46.93
C VAL A 355 18.25 20.01 45.40
N ASP A 356 19.40 19.72 44.80
CA ASP A 356 19.51 19.56 43.36
C ASP A 356 18.84 18.25 42.91
N GLN A 357 18.00 18.33 41.89
CA GLN A 357 17.37 17.16 41.29
C GLN A 357 18.34 16.45 40.36
N VAL A 358 18.27 15.13 40.35
CA VAL A 358 19.10 14.26 39.52
C VAL A 358 18.26 13.48 38.51
N HIS A 359 18.94 12.90 37.53
CA HIS A 359 18.34 12.07 36.48
C HIS A 359 19.22 10.84 36.24
N GLU A 360 19.15 9.89 37.18
CA GLU A 360 19.96 8.66 37.20
C GLU A 360 19.16 7.42 36.81
N LEU A 361 17.86 7.37 37.13
CA LEU A 361 16.98 6.28 36.70
C LEU A 361 16.50 6.51 35.27
N ASP A 362 16.59 5.48 34.44
CA ASP A 362 16.11 5.49 33.06
C ASP A 362 14.60 5.16 33.04
N VAL A 363 13.78 6.19 33.24
CA VAL A 363 12.31 6.07 33.38
C VAL A 363 11.54 6.99 32.45
N ASP A 364 12.21 7.64 31.50
CA ASP A 364 11.58 8.60 30.59
C ASP A 364 10.62 7.92 29.60
N ASP A 365 10.90 6.66 29.27
CA ASP A 365 10.07 5.85 28.40
C ASP A 365 8.82 5.30 29.09
N TYR A 366 8.73 5.33 30.42
CA TYR A 366 7.60 4.75 31.15
C TYR A 366 6.31 5.55 30.87
N PRO A 367 5.13 4.91 30.99
CA PRO A 367 3.86 5.61 30.88
C PRO A 367 3.80 6.83 31.82
N ALA A 368 3.41 7.98 31.27
CA ALA A 368 3.32 9.23 32.03
C ALA A 368 2.26 9.15 33.14
N GLU A 369 1.18 8.42 32.85
CA GLU A 369 0.11 8.02 33.77
C GLU A 369 -0.18 6.53 33.56
N VAL A 370 -0.89 5.91 34.51
CA VAL A 370 -1.35 4.52 34.33
C VAL A 370 -2.38 4.48 33.18
N PRO A 371 -2.08 3.82 32.06
CA PRO A 371 -2.95 3.86 30.90
C PRO A 371 -4.18 2.97 31.07
N THR A 372 -5.23 3.28 30.33
CA THR A 372 -6.42 2.44 30.19
C THR A 372 -6.18 1.41 29.10
N VAL A 373 -6.09 0.14 29.46
CA VAL A 373 -5.91 -0.95 28.49
C VAL A 373 -7.23 -1.22 27.76
N LEU A 374 -7.19 -1.18 26.43
CA LEU A 374 -8.36 -1.40 25.57
C LEU A 374 -8.61 -2.91 25.38
N ASP A 375 -9.86 -3.35 25.62
CA ASP A 375 -10.29 -4.73 25.40
C ASP A 375 -10.70 -4.94 23.92
N PRO A 376 -10.07 -5.89 23.19
CA PRO A 376 -10.41 -6.15 21.79
C PRO A 376 -11.88 -6.56 21.58
N PHE A 377 -12.53 -7.13 22.59
CA PHE A 377 -13.94 -7.56 22.52
C PHE A 377 -14.93 -6.43 22.85
N GLN A 378 -14.46 -5.20 23.06
CA GLN A 378 -15.28 -4.03 23.39
C GLN A 378 -15.14 -2.92 22.33
N GLY A 379 -15.15 -3.29 21.04
CA GLY A 379 -15.10 -2.32 19.93
C GLY A 379 -13.69 -1.92 19.50
N HIS A 380 -12.68 -2.70 19.88
CA HIS A 380 -11.26 -2.47 19.58
C HIS A 380 -10.60 -3.73 18.96
N ALA A 381 -11.39 -4.50 18.21
CA ALA A 381 -10.96 -5.76 17.58
C ALA A 381 -9.78 -5.57 16.63
N THR A 382 -9.66 -4.39 15.99
CA THR A 382 -8.58 -4.07 15.06
C THR A 382 -7.63 -3.05 15.66
N MET A 383 -6.33 -3.28 15.50
CA MET A 383 -5.27 -2.31 15.75
C MET A 383 -4.43 -2.17 14.48
N CYS A 384 -4.18 -0.93 14.05
CA CYS A 384 -3.28 -0.61 12.95
C CYS A 384 -2.16 0.30 13.41
N LEU A 385 -0.92 -0.03 13.07
CA LEU A 385 0.18 0.93 13.08
C LEU A 385 0.20 1.65 11.73
N GLY A 386 -0.18 2.93 11.72
CA GLY A 386 -0.11 3.79 10.54
C GLY A 386 1.19 4.58 10.50
N TRP A 387 1.75 4.72 9.30
CA TRP A 387 2.91 5.53 8.98
C TRP A 387 2.58 6.44 7.79
N THR A 388 2.98 7.70 7.87
CA THR A 388 2.75 8.70 6.81
C THR A 388 3.91 9.69 6.81
N VAL A 389 4.12 10.40 5.69
CA VAL A 389 5.06 11.53 5.64
C VAL A 389 4.28 12.83 5.65
N ARG A 390 4.68 13.75 6.52
CA ARG A 390 4.10 15.10 6.61
C ARG A 390 5.15 16.15 6.28
N GLY A 391 4.70 17.29 5.75
CA GLY A 391 5.59 18.37 5.34
C GLY A 391 6.07 18.25 3.89
N GLU A 392 6.85 19.24 3.44
CA GLU A 392 7.34 19.33 2.06
C GLU A 392 8.85 19.69 2.07
N GLY A 393 9.57 19.26 1.04
CA GLY A 393 11.01 19.53 0.91
C GLY A 393 11.82 19.06 2.13
N GLU A 394 12.63 19.96 2.70
CA GLU A 394 13.47 19.68 3.87
C GLU A 394 12.67 19.49 5.17
N ASP A 395 11.41 19.97 5.22
CA ASP A 395 10.52 19.86 6.36
C ASP A 395 9.72 18.54 6.37
N LYS A 396 9.94 17.66 5.37
CA LYS A 396 9.36 16.31 5.37
C LYS A 396 9.77 15.55 6.61
N ASP A 397 8.84 14.91 7.30
CA ASP A 397 9.12 14.06 8.44
C ASP A 397 8.15 12.87 8.48
N GLU A 398 8.60 11.76 9.04
CA GLU A 398 7.74 10.61 9.27
C GLU A 398 6.87 10.82 10.49
N ARG A 399 5.66 10.26 10.45
CA ARG A 399 4.80 10.17 11.62
C ARG A 399 4.20 8.78 11.70
N THR A 400 4.42 8.16 12.85
CA THR A 400 3.80 6.88 13.20
C THR A 400 2.74 7.09 14.27
N ALA A 401 1.57 6.46 14.10
CA ALA A 401 0.49 6.48 15.07
C ALA A 401 -0.24 5.12 15.10
N VAL A 402 -0.77 4.76 16.27
CA VAL A 402 -1.60 3.57 16.43
C VAL A 402 -3.06 3.96 16.32
N PHE A 403 -3.82 3.21 15.53
CA PHE A 403 -5.24 3.37 15.32
C PHE A 403 -5.99 2.14 15.80
N VAL A 404 -7.18 2.32 16.34
CA VAL A 404 -8.02 1.25 16.86
C VAL A 404 -9.44 1.34 16.30
N GLY A 405 -10.02 0.18 16.02
CA GLY A 405 -11.33 0.05 15.42
C GLY A 405 -11.98 -1.31 15.70
N ASN A 406 -13.17 -1.51 15.17
CA ASN A 406 -13.90 -2.77 15.32
C ASN A 406 -13.74 -3.71 14.11
N GLU A 407 -13.25 -3.18 13.00
CA GLU A 407 -13.06 -3.92 11.75
C GLU A 407 -11.87 -3.36 10.98
N MET A 408 -11.38 -4.14 10.04
CA MET A 408 -10.29 -3.76 9.14
C MET A 408 -10.65 -2.47 8.39
N PRO A 409 -9.81 -1.42 8.42
CA PRO A 409 -10.13 -0.13 7.79
C PRO A 409 -9.91 -0.17 6.28
N LEU A 410 -10.73 -0.97 5.59
CA LEU A 410 -10.67 -1.10 4.14
C LEU A 410 -11.54 -0.01 3.49
N PRO A 411 -11.03 0.68 2.46
CA PRO A 411 -11.83 1.63 1.70
C PRO A 411 -13.09 0.98 1.11
N GLU A 412 -14.11 1.80 0.84
CA GLU A 412 -15.33 1.38 0.17
C GLU A 412 -15.29 1.72 -1.33
N ASP A 413 -15.99 0.94 -2.14
CA ASP A 413 -16.22 1.23 -3.55
C ASP A 413 -17.29 2.32 -3.77
N GLU A 414 -17.59 2.65 -5.03
CA GLU A 414 -18.60 3.67 -5.37
C GLU A 414 -20.02 3.33 -4.85
N ASP A 415 -20.30 2.05 -4.59
CA ASP A 415 -21.57 1.54 -4.09
C ASP A 415 -21.60 1.45 -2.55
N GLY A 416 -20.50 1.81 -1.86
CA GLY A 416 -20.37 1.74 -0.41
C GLY A 416 -20.07 0.32 0.10
N THR A 417 -19.52 -0.55 -0.74
CA THR A 417 -19.11 -1.90 -0.35
C THR A 417 -17.62 -1.88 0.00
N PRO A 418 -17.21 -2.33 1.21
CA PRO A 418 -15.80 -2.45 1.55
C PRO A 418 -15.07 -3.35 0.55
N PHE A 419 -13.87 -2.92 0.14
CA PHE A 419 -12.98 -3.80 -0.60
C PHE A 419 -12.60 -5.02 0.25
N ARG A 420 -12.13 -6.07 -0.43
CA ARG A 420 -11.53 -7.24 0.20
C ARG A 420 -10.02 -7.17 0.06
N MET A 421 -9.34 -7.68 1.08
CA MET A 421 -7.89 -7.91 1.01
C MET A 421 -7.59 -9.09 0.09
N LEU A 422 -6.37 -9.14 -0.41
CA LEU A 422 -5.80 -10.30 -1.07
C LEU A 422 -5.15 -11.20 -0.04
N ASP A 423 -5.47 -12.48 -0.07
CA ASP A 423 -4.86 -13.47 0.81
C ASP A 423 -3.38 -13.66 0.47
N VAL A 424 -2.51 -13.55 1.47
CA VAL A 424 -1.07 -13.69 1.29
C VAL A 424 -0.63 -15.10 1.65
N GLY A 425 -0.44 -15.94 0.63
CA GLY A 425 -0.05 -17.35 0.84
C GLY A 425 1.43 -17.58 1.20
N GLN A 426 2.30 -16.62 0.92
CA GLN A 426 3.76 -16.75 1.09
C GLN A 426 4.25 -15.94 2.30
N ALA A 427 5.15 -16.50 3.09
CA ALA A 427 5.81 -15.75 4.16
C ALA A 427 6.83 -14.75 3.60
N SER A 428 7.10 -13.70 4.37
CA SER A 428 8.25 -12.83 4.13
C SER A 428 9.58 -13.60 4.22
N PRO A 429 10.69 -13.05 3.70
CA PRO A 429 12.01 -13.68 3.86
C PRO A 429 12.44 -13.91 5.32
N ASP A 430 11.91 -13.11 6.23
CA ASP A 430 12.17 -13.21 7.67
C ASP A 430 11.25 -14.23 8.37
N GLY A 431 10.39 -14.92 7.61
CA GLY A 431 9.49 -15.96 8.11
C GLY A 431 8.19 -15.43 8.72
N VAL A 432 7.94 -14.13 8.64
CA VAL A 432 6.68 -13.53 9.09
C VAL A 432 5.58 -13.84 8.07
N ARG A 433 4.44 -14.33 8.55
CA ARG A 433 3.26 -14.57 7.71
C ARG A 433 2.32 -13.38 7.82
N LEU A 434 1.91 -12.86 6.68
CA LEU A 434 0.76 -11.98 6.55
C LEU A 434 -0.42 -12.84 6.13
N ASP A 435 -1.60 -12.50 6.60
CA ASP A 435 -2.85 -13.13 6.17
C ASP A 435 -3.43 -12.34 4.99
N GLY A 436 -3.34 -11.01 5.03
CA GLY A 436 -3.88 -10.12 4.01
C GLY A 436 -2.92 -9.06 3.47
N PHE A 437 -3.21 -8.56 2.28
CA PHE A 437 -2.64 -7.34 1.72
C PHE A 437 -3.74 -6.54 1.04
N PHE A 438 -3.70 -5.21 1.18
CA PHE A 438 -4.56 -4.33 0.42
C PHE A 438 -3.78 -3.19 -0.22
N MET A 439 -4.08 -2.97 -1.49
CA MET A 439 -3.73 -1.80 -2.26
C MET A 439 -4.91 -1.50 -3.18
N PRO A 440 -5.25 -0.21 -3.44
CA PRO A 440 -6.25 0.12 -4.43
C PRO A 440 -5.96 -0.57 -5.77
N PRO A 441 -6.91 -1.30 -6.36
CA PRO A 441 -6.69 -2.03 -7.62
C PRO A 441 -6.15 -1.12 -8.73
N GLY A 442 -5.24 -1.63 -9.55
CA GLY A 442 -4.64 -0.88 -10.65
C GLY A 442 -3.61 0.17 -10.21
N HIS A 443 -3.18 0.14 -8.95
CA HIS A 443 -2.09 0.96 -8.43
C HIS A 443 -0.85 0.11 -8.13
N ALA A 444 0.29 0.76 -7.96
CA ALA A 444 1.51 0.13 -7.45
C ALA A 444 2.32 1.17 -6.68
N ALA A 445 3.28 0.70 -5.89
CA ALA A 445 4.12 1.57 -5.07
C ALA A 445 5.60 1.44 -5.46
N PRO A 446 6.12 2.32 -6.32
CA PRO A 446 7.57 2.51 -6.43
C PRO A 446 8.05 3.28 -5.21
N VAL A 447 8.83 2.60 -4.36
CA VAL A 447 9.20 3.11 -3.04
C VAL A 447 10.69 3.03 -2.77
N ARG A 448 11.15 3.89 -1.86
CA ARG A 448 12.42 3.76 -1.14
C ARG A 448 12.12 3.35 0.29
N ALA A 449 12.62 2.19 0.69
CA ALA A 449 12.42 1.73 2.06
C ALA A 449 13.26 2.60 3.01
N ALA A 450 12.59 3.20 3.99
CA ALA A 450 13.16 4.13 4.93
C ALA A 450 13.07 3.59 6.36
N THR A 451 14.17 3.73 7.11
CA THR A 451 14.21 3.47 8.55
C THR A 451 14.14 4.75 9.38
N SER A 452 14.25 5.90 8.72
CA SER A 452 14.14 7.25 9.27
C SER A 452 14.06 8.27 8.14
N LYS A 453 13.76 9.53 8.46
CA LYS A 453 13.82 10.68 7.54
C LYS A 453 15.11 10.74 6.71
N ASP A 454 16.27 10.47 7.31
CA ASP A 454 17.58 10.55 6.63
C ASP A 454 17.71 9.56 5.46
N SER A 455 16.88 8.53 5.43
CA SER A 455 16.91 7.46 4.43
C SER A 455 15.86 7.59 3.32
N PHE A 456 15.02 8.63 3.35
CA PHE A 456 13.93 8.81 2.37
C PHE A 456 14.42 8.76 0.91
N ASP A 457 15.59 9.35 0.63
CA ASP A 457 16.14 9.42 -0.74
C ASP A 457 17.29 8.43 -1.00
N SER A 458 17.76 7.71 0.01
CA SER A 458 18.94 6.82 -0.09
C SER A 458 18.66 5.35 0.21
N GLY A 459 17.45 5.02 0.67
CA GLY A 459 17.02 3.65 0.94
C GLY A 459 17.00 2.76 -0.31
N PRO A 460 16.95 1.42 -0.14
CA PRO A 460 16.81 0.49 -1.26
C PRO A 460 15.50 0.71 -2.00
N ILE A 461 15.53 0.52 -3.31
CA ILE A 461 14.38 0.75 -4.18
C ILE A 461 13.57 -0.54 -4.34
N TYR A 462 12.27 -0.44 -4.17
CA TYR A 462 11.32 -1.51 -4.43
C TYR A 462 10.20 -1.02 -5.34
N LEU A 463 9.70 -1.90 -6.20
CA LEU A 463 8.37 -1.76 -6.78
C LEU A 463 7.47 -2.78 -6.07
N ILE A 464 6.41 -2.30 -5.42
CA ILE A 464 5.41 -3.14 -4.76
C ILE A 464 4.18 -3.21 -5.67
N SER A 465 3.80 -4.41 -6.08
CA SER A 465 2.61 -4.60 -6.92
C SER A 465 1.31 -4.56 -6.09
N ASP A 466 0.19 -4.44 -6.79
CA ASP A 466 -1.16 -4.62 -6.24
C ASP A 466 -1.40 -6.01 -5.65
N HIS A 467 -0.55 -7.00 -5.95
CA HIS A 467 -0.56 -8.33 -5.33
C HIS A 467 0.28 -8.44 -4.04
N GLY A 468 0.85 -7.33 -3.56
CA GLY A 468 1.64 -7.32 -2.32
C GLY A 468 3.03 -7.95 -2.44
N LEU A 469 3.54 -8.13 -3.68
CA LEU A 469 4.91 -8.59 -3.90
C LEU A 469 5.85 -7.40 -4.01
N ARG A 470 6.95 -7.43 -3.26
CA ARG A 470 8.04 -6.45 -3.39
C ARG A 470 9.11 -6.95 -4.37
N TYR A 471 9.42 -6.13 -5.37
CA TYR A 471 10.43 -6.40 -6.37
C TYR A 471 11.61 -5.43 -6.20
N GLY A 472 12.80 -5.96 -5.91
CA GLY A 472 13.99 -5.13 -5.70
C GLY A 472 14.55 -4.55 -7.00
N ILE A 473 14.74 -3.24 -7.05
CA ILE A 473 15.37 -2.52 -8.16
C ILE A 473 16.80 -2.14 -7.75
N PRO A 474 17.85 -2.53 -8.50
CA PRO A 474 19.24 -2.34 -8.08
C PRO A 474 19.66 -0.87 -7.89
N ASP A 475 19.19 0.03 -8.75
CA ASP A 475 19.62 1.43 -8.79
C ASP A 475 18.61 2.34 -9.51
N GLN A 476 18.86 3.65 -9.41
CA GLN A 476 18.01 4.70 -9.97
C GLN A 476 17.98 4.68 -11.51
N GLU A 477 19.06 4.24 -12.15
CA GLU A 477 19.14 4.15 -13.61
C GLU A 477 18.22 3.04 -14.11
N THR A 478 18.26 1.88 -13.46
CA THR A 478 17.36 0.76 -13.71
C THR A 478 15.91 1.16 -13.45
N ALA A 479 15.64 1.91 -12.39
CA ALA A 479 14.30 2.43 -12.09
C ALA A 479 13.77 3.36 -13.21
N ALA A 480 14.61 4.25 -13.72
CA ALA A 480 14.27 5.13 -14.84
C ALA A 480 13.97 4.34 -16.13
N HIS A 481 14.81 3.35 -16.48
CA HIS A 481 14.55 2.47 -17.63
C HIS A 481 13.29 1.63 -17.48
N LEU A 482 12.97 1.21 -16.26
CA LEU A 482 11.73 0.49 -15.95
C LEU A 482 10.49 1.37 -16.10
N GLY A 483 10.61 2.70 -16.02
CA GLY A 483 9.50 3.65 -16.09
C GLY A 483 8.95 4.08 -14.73
N VAL A 484 9.76 3.91 -13.68
CA VAL A 484 9.45 4.36 -12.32
C VAL A 484 10.60 5.24 -11.80
N PRO A 485 10.86 6.40 -12.44
CA PRO A 485 12.00 7.26 -12.08
C PRO A 485 11.82 7.94 -10.72
N GLU A 486 10.59 8.15 -10.28
CA GLU A 486 10.28 8.70 -8.97
C GLU A 486 9.88 7.59 -8.00
N GLN A 487 10.31 7.71 -6.75
CA GLN A 487 9.93 6.79 -5.69
C GLN A 487 9.51 7.57 -4.45
N ARG A 488 8.50 7.07 -3.75
CA ARG A 488 8.05 7.64 -2.48
C ARG A 488 8.71 6.91 -1.30
N PRO A 489 9.00 7.58 -0.18
CA PRO A 489 9.47 6.88 1.02
C PRO A 489 8.37 5.93 1.52
N ALA A 490 8.78 4.78 2.04
CA ALA A 490 7.90 3.82 2.70
C ALA A 490 8.62 3.19 3.89
N PRO A 491 7.92 2.82 4.98
CA PRO A 491 8.56 2.34 6.19
C PRO A 491 9.12 0.94 5.97
N ASP A 492 10.44 0.79 6.12
CA ASP A 492 11.16 -0.47 5.92
C ASP A 492 10.60 -1.60 6.80
N ALA A 493 10.16 -1.27 8.02
CA ALA A 493 9.55 -2.21 8.96
C ALA A 493 8.24 -2.84 8.45
N ILE A 494 7.46 -2.12 7.62
CA ILE A 494 6.24 -2.66 7.00
C ILE A 494 6.57 -3.32 5.66
N VAL A 495 7.40 -2.67 4.83
CA VAL A 495 7.76 -3.18 3.49
C VAL A 495 8.43 -4.55 3.57
N ARG A 496 9.24 -4.82 4.60
CA ARG A 496 9.89 -6.13 4.77
C ARG A 496 8.94 -7.27 5.11
N LEU A 497 7.74 -6.97 5.61
CA LEU A 497 6.71 -7.97 5.86
C LEU A 497 6.15 -8.57 4.57
N LEU A 498 6.28 -7.85 3.45
CA LEU A 498 5.79 -8.31 2.16
C LEU A 498 6.66 -9.44 1.58
N PRO A 499 6.03 -10.46 0.94
CA PRO A 499 6.76 -11.47 0.21
C PRO A 499 7.58 -10.84 -0.93
N THR A 500 8.70 -11.48 -1.24
CA THR A 500 9.69 -10.94 -2.20
C THR A 500 9.59 -11.65 -3.53
N GLY A 501 9.35 -10.89 -4.59
CA GLY A 501 9.46 -11.36 -5.97
C GLY A 501 10.90 -11.31 -6.48
N SER A 502 11.11 -11.66 -7.74
CA SER A 502 12.43 -11.55 -8.38
C SER A 502 12.99 -10.13 -8.37
N SER A 503 14.31 -10.00 -8.37
CA SER A 503 14.97 -8.70 -8.57
C SER A 503 14.80 -8.23 -10.02
N LEU A 504 14.45 -6.96 -10.20
CA LEU A 504 14.31 -6.33 -11.52
C LEU A 504 15.65 -5.83 -12.01
N ASN A 505 16.48 -6.75 -12.49
CA ASN A 505 17.83 -6.44 -12.98
C ASN A 505 18.04 -6.95 -14.42
N GLN A 506 19.02 -6.34 -15.11
CA GLN A 506 19.36 -6.69 -16.49
C GLN A 506 19.78 -8.15 -16.66
N GLN A 507 20.54 -8.70 -15.72
CA GLN A 507 21.07 -10.06 -15.82
C GLN A 507 19.95 -11.11 -15.86
N ASP A 508 18.94 -10.94 -15.01
CA ASP A 508 17.79 -11.82 -14.95
C ASP A 508 16.87 -11.63 -16.17
N ALA A 509 16.73 -10.40 -16.67
CA ALA A 509 16.01 -10.12 -17.91
C ALA A 509 16.65 -10.78 -19.15
N MET A 510 17.98 -10.92 -19.18
CA MET A 510 18.70 -11.59 -20.27
C MET A 510 18.59 -13.12 -20.26
N ARG A 511 18.08 -13.73 -19.18
CA ARG A 511 17.92 -15.20 -19.11
C ARG A 511 16.97 -15.69 -20.20
N THR A 512 17.31 -16.82 -20.82
CA THR A 512 16.51 -17.46 -21.86
C THR A 512 15.79 -18.70 -21.36
N PHE A 513 14.57 -18.93 -21.81
CA PHE A 513 13.74 -20.06 -21.41
C PHE A 513 13.21 -20.81 -22.63
N ASP A 514 13.27 -22.14 -22.57
CA ASP A 514 12.44 -23.01 -23.42
C ASP A 514 11.17 -23.43 -22.67
N SER A 515 11.25 -23.52 -21.33
CA SER A 515 10.14 -23.66 -20.39
C SER A 515 10.54 -23.10 -19.01
N VAL A 516 9.57 -22.71 -18.18
CA VAL A 516 9.79 -22.30 -16.78
C VAL A 516 9.56 -23.52 -15.88
N PRO A 517 10.54 -23.96 -15.09
CA PRO A 517 10.32 -25.01 -14.10
C PRO A 517 9.39 -24.48 -13.01
N VAL A 518 8.29 -25.19 -12.74
CA VAL A 518 7.37 -24.90 -11.63
C VAL A 518 7.53 -26.03 -10.62
N ASP A 519 7.71 -25.68 -9.35
CA ASP A 519 7.73 -26.66 -8.27
C ASP A 519 6.36 -27.36 -8.21
N PRO A 520 6.29 -28.70 -8.20
CA PRO A 520 5.02 -29.42 -8.08
C PRO A 520 4.21 -29.06 -6.84
N ASP A 521 4.86 -28.58 -5.79
CA ASP A 521 4.24 -28.18 -4.52
C ASP A 521 3.97 -26.66 -4.46
N ALA A 522 4.23 -25.90 -5.53
CA ALA A 522 3.94 -24.47 -5.58
C ALA A 522 2.47 -24.16 -5.91
N GLY A 523 1.95 -23.11 -5.25
CA GLY A 523 0.57 -22.65 -5.38
C GLY A 523 -0.39 -23.34 -4.42
N SER A 524 -1.54 -22.71 -4.21
CA SER A 524 -2.66 -23.26 -3.45
C SER A 524 -3.91 -23.31 -4.34
N TYR A 525 -4.81 -24.24 -4.03
CA TYR A 525 -6.16 -24.20 -4.57
C TYR A 525 -7.04 -23.41 -3.58
N GLU A 526 -8.01 -22.67 -4.08
CA GLU A 526 -9.13 -22.23 -3.24
C GLU A 526 -9.80 -23.51 -2.71
N GLU A 527 -9.73 -23.73 -1.40
CA GLU A 527 -10.56 -24.75 -0.77
C GLU A 527 -12.00 -24.21 -0.78
N ASP A 528 -12.84 -24.71 -1.68
CA ASP A 528 -14.28 -24.45 -1.66
C ASP A 528 -14.78 -24.85 -0.25
N GLY A 529 -14.98 -23.85 0.60
CA GLY A 529 -15.54 -24.04 1.94
C GLY A 529 -16.85 -24.82 1.81
N GLU A 530 -16.90 -25.99 2.46
CA GLU A 530 -18.13 -26.76 2.59
C GLU A 530 -19.21 -25.85 3.18
N ALA A 531 -20.19 -25.47 2.35
CA ALA A 531 -21.44 -24.89 2.78
C ALA A 531 -22.16 -25.93 3.68
N GLY A 532 -21.92 -25.82 4.99
CA GLY A 532 -22.62 -26.54 6.06
C GLY A 532 -23.87 -25.82 6.52
#